data_AF-A0A0B5AK01-F1
#
_entry.id   AF-A0A0B5AK01-F1
#
_cell.length_a   1.000
_cell.length_b   1.000
_cell.length_c   1.000
_cell.angle_alpha   90.00
_cell.angle_beta   90.00
_cell.angle_gamma   90.00
#
_symmetry.space_group_name_H-M   'P 1'
#
loop_
_entity.id
_entity.type
_entity.pdbx_description
1 polymer ?
#
loop_
_entity_poly.entity_id
_entity_poly.type
_entity_poly.pdbx_seq_one_letter_code
_entity_poly.pdbx_strand_id
1 'polypeptide(L)'
;MTWVVFKKKKRMAISISVLLAAGLAASYFYYPVYKANEHAKRHEVMMNYLRENYPGETFNVSREVYEPGVIVGSFDIAYADTPEIGVTMQVERDGQVFQRSTWTDDSTPEQEELWQDLLFFYGEEYTLDKQLPELKKVDQYIDGKLTVFALDINDQPAIAVYEYDQNSYGLLALEEGQKDEFVQIESGGQLFIYADEDIEENKIDLLNSNDPLNISDQKGKLIIHKNKEG
;
A
#
# COMPACT_ATOMS: atom_id res chain seq x y z
N MET A 1 34.00 -39.49 -56.36
CA MET A 1 33.55 -39.87 -55.00
C MET A 1 33.14 -38.68 -54.12
N THR A 2 33.63 -37.46 -54.35
CA THR A 2 33.38 -36.27 -53.51
C THR A 2 31.94 -35.71 -53.55
N TRP A 3 31.22 -35.84 -54.67
CA TRP A 3 29.85 -35.28 -54.83
C TRP A 3 28.77 -35.98 -53.99
N VAL A 4 28.88 -37.30 -53.82
CA VAL A 4 27.92 -38.11 -53.03
C VAL A 4 28.06 -37.80 -51.54
N VAL A 5 29.28 -37.55 -51.06
CA VAL A 5 29.56 -37.16 -49.67
C VAL A 5 28.95 -35.78 -49.36
N PHE A 6 29.05 -34.81 -50.29
CA PHE A 6 28.42 -33.49 -50.12
C PHE A 6 26.89 -33.54 -50.07
N LYS A 7 26.24 -34.36 -50.92
CA LYS A 7 24.78 -34.55 -50.89
C LYS A 7 24.30 -35.20 -49.59
N LYS A 8 25.05 -36.17 -49.05
CA LYS A 8 24.72 -36.86 -47.80
C LYS A 8 24.84 -35.92 -46.59
N LYS A 9 25.90 -35.10 -46.55
CA LYS A 9 26.10 -34.06 -45.51
C LYS A 9 25.01 -32.98 -45.57
N LYS A 10 24.59 -32.53 -46.76
CA LYS A 10 23.50 -31.56 -46.93
C LYS A 10 22.15 -32.09 -46.41
N ARG A 11 21.81 -33.36 -46.68
CA ARG A 11 20.57 -33.98 -46.16
C ARG A 11 20.57 -34.13 -44.65
N MET A 12 21.73 -34.45 -44.06
CA MET A 12 21.89 -34.54 -42.61
C MET A 12 21.72 -33.16 -41.96
N ALA A 13 22.35 -32.12 -42.52
CA ALA A 13 22.18 -30.75 -42.04
C ALA A 13 20.71 -30.29 -42.08
N ILE A 14 20.00 -30.54 -43.19
CA ILE A 14 18.57 -30.21 -43.31
C ILE A 14 17.75 -30.95 -42.24
N SER A 15 18.02 -32.23 -42.01
CA SER A 15 17.27 -33.02 -41.01
C SER A 15 17.48 -32.51 -39.59
N ILE A 16 18.72 -32.13 -39.25
CA ILE A 16 19.05 -31.52 -37.95
C ILE A 16 18.36 -30.17 -37.81
N SER A 17 18.38 -29.32 -38.84
CA SER A 17 17.70 -28.02 -38.81
C SER A 17 16.18 -28.16 -38.62
N VAL A 18 15.55 -29.14 -39.29
CA VAL A 18 14.11 -29.41 -39.11
C VAL A 18 13.81 -29.89 -37.69
N LEU A 19 14.64 -30.79 -37.14
CA LEU A 19 14.49 -31.26 -35.75
C LEU A 19 14.64 -30.13 -34.74
N LEU A 20 15.64 -29.24 -34.93
CA LEU A 20 15.83 -28.07 -34.07
C LEU A 20 14.66 -27.09 -34.18
N ALA A 21 14.18 -26.81 -35.40
CA ALA A 21 13.03 -25.95 -35.60
C ALA A 21 11.75 -26.53 -34.98
N ALA A 22 11.52 -27.83 -35.14
CA ALA A 22 10.39 -28.53 -34.51
C ALA A 22 10.51 -28.55 -32.98
N GLY A 23 11.71 -28.77 -32.44
CA GLY A 23 11.97 -28.71 -31.00
C GLY A 23 11.75 -27.32 -30.40
N LEU A 24 12.17 -26.27 -31.10
CA LEU A 24 11.93 -24.88 -30.72
C LEU A 24 10.44 -24.51 -30.80
N ALA A 25 9.74 -24.95 -31.85
CA ALA A 25 8.31 -24.75 -31.95
C ALA A 25 7.57 -25.47 -30.82
N ALA A 26 7.91 -26.73 -30.56
CA ALA A 26 7.31 -27.51 -29.47
C ALA A 26 7.58 -26.87 -28.10
N SER A 27 8.79 -26.39 -27.82
CA SER A 27 9.09 -25.71 -26.56
C SER A 27 8.31 -24.40 -26.42
N TYR A 28 8.17 -23.65 -27.52
CA TYR A 28 7.38 -22.42 -27.54
C TYR A 28 5.91 -22.66 -27.22
N PHE A 29 5.30 -23.75 -27.72
CA PHE A 29 3.92 -24.11 -27.40
C PHE A 29 3.76 -24.75 -26.01
N TYR A 30 4.76 -25.51 -25.54
CA TYR A 30 4.70 -26.19 -24.25
C TYR A 30 4.88 -25.25 -23.06
N TYR A 31 5.77 -24.25 -23.20
CA TYR A 31 6.18 -23.40 -22.10
C TYR A 31 5.05 -22.60 -21.44
N PRO A 32 4.08 -22.00 -22.18
CA PRO A 32 2.91 -21.35 -21.58
C PRO A 32 2.04 -22.30 -20.76
N VAL A 33 1.80 -23.52 -21.26
CA VAL A 33 1.01 -24.55 -20.57
C VAL A 33 1.70 -24.98 -19.28
N TYR A 34 3.01 -25.19 -19.33
CA TYR A 34 3.81 -25.49 -18.14
C TYR A 34 3.68 -24.38 -17.08
N LYS A 35 3.81 -23.11 -17.48
CA LYS A 35 3.64 -21.98 -16.56
C LYS A 35 2.25 -21.90 -15.96
N ALA A 36 1.21 -22.08 -16.75
CA ALA A 36 -0.18 -22.06 -16.27
C ALA A 36 -0.42 -23.18 -15.25
N ASN A 37 0.06 -24.39 -15.52
CA ASN A 37 -0.06 -25.51 -14.59
C ASN A 37 0.72 -25.29 -13.29
N GLU A 38 1.95 -24.78 -13.36
CA GLU A 38 2.75 -24.48 -12.16
C GLU A 38 2.15 -23.33 -11.35
N HIS A 39 1.57 -22.33 -12.02
CA HIS A 39 0.89 -21.22 -11.35
C HIS A 39 -0.37 -21.71 -10.62
N ALA A 40 -1.19 -22.56 -11.25
CA ALA A 40 -2.37 -23.15 -10.63
C ALA A 40 -2.02 -24.00 -9.39
N LYS A 41 -0.96 -24.82 -9.45
CA LYS A 41 -0.48 -25.57 -8.26
C LYS A 41 -0.09 -24.64 -7.12
N ARG A 42 0.57 -23.52 -7.43
CA ARG A 42 0.98 -22.53 -6.42
C ARG A 42 -0.20 -21.76 -5.86
N HIS A 43 -1.25 -21.56 -6.65
CA HIS A 43 -2.49 -20.97 -6.18
C HIS A 43 -3.12 -21.87 -5.09
N GLU A 44 -3.15 -23.19 -5.28
CA GLU A 44 -3.62 -24.11 -4.24
C GLU A 44 -2.79 -24.01 -2.94
N VAL A 45 -1.46 -23.90 -3.06
CA VAL A 45 -0.57 -23.69 -1.89
C VAL A 45 -0.89 -22.36 -1.20
N MET A 46 -1.08 -21.27 -1.96
CA MET A 46 -1.44 -19.97 -1.42
C MET A 46 -2.78 -20.01 -0.66
N MET A 47 -3.80 -20.62 -1.25
CA MET A 47 -5.12 -20.73 -0.62
C MET A 47 -5.09 -21.56 0.66
N ASN A 48 -4.25 -22.60 0.72
CA ASN A 48 -4.04 -23.36 1.95
C ASN A 48 -3.30 -22.52 3.01
N TYR A 49 -2.23 -21.82 2.61
CA TYR A 49 -1.50 -20.92 3.49
C TYR A 49 -2.43 -19.86 4.12
N LEU A 50 -3.26 -19.18 3.33
CA LEU A 50 -4.19 -18.17 3.83
C LEU A 50 -5.19 -18.76 4.82
N ARG A 51 -5.77 -19.93 4.51
CA ARG A 51 -6.73 -20.60 5.39
C ARG A 51 -6.12 -21.05 6.72
N GLU A 52 -4.86 -21.49 6.69
CA GLU A 52 -4.16 -21.98 7.87
C GLU A 52 -3.66 -20.85 8.78
N ASN A 53 -3.17 -19.75 8.20
CA ASN A 53 -2.57 -18.64 8.96
C ASN A 53 -3.57 -17.55 9.35
N TYR A 54 -4.67 -17.40 8.61
CA TYR A 54 -5.68 -16.36 8.84
C TYR A 54 -7.10 -16.98 8.92
N PRO A 55 -7.36 -17.83 9.92
CA PRO A 55 -8.63 -18.54 10.02
C PRO A 55 -9.79 -17.59 10.33
N GLY A 56 -10.80 -17.58 9.47
CA GLY A 56 -12.00 -16.74 9.65
C GLY A 56 -11.99 -15.49 8.79
N GLU A 57 -10.84 -15.15 8.21
CA GLU A 57 -10.71 -14.02 7.30
C GLU A 57 -11.15 -14.37 5.88
N THR A 58 -11.64 -13.36 5.16
CA THR A 58 -12.02 -13.46 3.75
C THR A 58 -11.14 -12.57 2.90
N PHE A 59 -10.52 -13.15 1.88
CA PHE A 59 -9.58 -12.47 1.00
C PHE A 59 -10.08 -12.42 -0.45
N ASN A 60 -9.77 -11.31 -1.12
CA ASN A 60 -9.77 -11.22 -2.58
C ASN A 60 -8.37 -11.60 -3.07
N VAL A 61 -8.28 -12.68 -3.85
CA VAL A 61 -7.03 -13.15 -4.45
C VAL A 61 -7.08 -12.89 -5.95
N SER A 62 -6.21 -12.01 -6.42
CA SER A 62 -6.11 -11.70 -7.85
C SER A 62 -4.99 -12.53 -8.51
N ARG A 63 -5.04 -12.59 -9.85
CA ARG A 63 -4.12 -13.40 -10.68
C ARG A 63 -4.19 -14.89 -10.40
N GLU A 64 -5.39 -15.44 -10.20
CA GLU A 64 -5.56 -16.91 -10.02
C GLU A 64 -5.08 -17.72 -11.24
N VAL A 65 -5.16 -17.10 -12.43
CA VAL A 65 -4.72 -17.68 -13.69
C VAL A 65 -3.45 -17.00 -14.16
N TYR A 66 -2.53 -17.79 -14.71
CA TYR A 66 -1.30 -17.25 -15.28
C TYR A 66 -1.57 -16.37 -16.50
N GLU A 67 -1.08 -15.13 -16.43
CA GLU A 67 -1.06 -14.19 -17.55
C GLU A 67 0.38 -13.91 -18.02
N PRO A 68 0.61 -13.68 -19.33
CA PRO A 68 1.92 -13.25 -19.82
C PRO A 68 2.38 -11.96 -19.13
N GLY A 69 3.58 -11.96 -18.56
CA GLY A 69 4.13 -10.84 -17.79
C GLY A 69 4.04 -11.02 -16.28
N VAL A 70 3.12 -11.86 -15.78
CA VAL A 70 3.03 -12.22 -14.37
C VAL A 70 4.12 -13.22 -14.00
N ILE A 71 4.64 -13.10 -12.77
CA ILE A 71 5.59 -14.06 -12.22
C ILE A 71 4.81 -15.28 -11.72
N VAL A 72 5.26 -16.48 -12.10
CA VAL A 72 4.60 -17.73 -11.71
C VAL A 72 4.59 -17.84 -10.18
N GLY A 73 3.41 -18.08 -9.59
CA GLY A 73 3.22 -18.13 -8.14
C GLY A 73 3.12 -16.78 -7.43
N SER A 74 3.02 -15.67 -8.16
CA SER A 74 2.77 -14.34 -7.58
C SER A 74 1.28 -14.05 -7.58
N PHE A 75 0.74 -13.64 -6.44
CA PHE A 75 -0.69 -13.35 -6.22
C PHE A 75 -0.83 -12.03 -5.48
N ASP A 76 -1.81 -11.22 -5.85
CA ASP A 76 -2.17 -10.04 -5.06
C ASP A 76 -3.33 -10.42 -4.14
N ILE A 77 -3.20 -10.07 -2.87
CA ILE A 77 -4.10 -10.50 -1.81
C ILE A 77 -4.51 -9.26 -1.01
N ALA A 78 -5.81 -9.03 -0.96
CA ALA A 78 -6.45 -8.00 -0.17
C ALA A 78 -7.52 -8.63 0.72
N TYR A 79 -7.84 -8.02 1.85
CA TYR A 79 -9.04 -8.40 2.59
C TYR A 79 -10.29 -8.04 1.78
N ALA A 80 -11.37 -8.79 1.98
CA ALA A 80 -12.61 -8.56 1.25
C ALA A 80 -13.32 -7.25 1.62
N ASP A 81 -13.07 -6.74 2.83
CA ASP A 81 -13.63 -5.50 3.37
C ASP A 81 -12.83 -4.25 3.00
N THR A 82 -11.56 -4.42 2.61
CA THR A 82 -10.60 -3.36 2.26
C THR A 82 -9.87 -3.71 0.95
N PRO A 83 -10.61 -3.84 -0.16
CA PRO A 83 -10.04 -4.30 -1.45
C PRO A 83 -9.05 -3.31 -2.09
N GLU A 84 -8.99 -2.07 -1.59
CA GLU A 84 -8.18 -0.97 -2.13
C GLU A 84 -6.70 -1.06 -1.73
N ILE A 85 -6.36 -1.90 -0.75
CA ILE A 85 -4.99 -2.21 -0.37
C ILE A 85 -4.76 -3.71 -0.35
N GLY A 86 -3.54 -4.13 -0.67
CA GLY A 86 -3.13 -5.48 -0.34
C GLY A 86 -1.63 -5.68 -0.35
N VAL A 87 -1.29 -6.95 -0.37
CA VAL A 87 0.07 -7.44 -0.46
C VAL A 87 0.22 -8.26 -1.73
N THR A 88 1.38 -8.20 -2.37
CA THR A 88 1.75 -9.22 -3.35
C THR A 88 2.51 -10.30 -2.61
N MET A 89 1.93 -11.50 -2.55
CA MET A 89 2.61 -12.67 -2.01
C MET A 89 3.16 -13.55 -3.13
N GLN A 90 4.25 -14.25 -2.84
CA GLN A 90 4.93 -15.16 -3.76
C GLN A 90 5.03 -16.55 -3.13
N VAL A 91 4.64 -17.56 -3.91
CA VAL A 91 4.92 -18.97 -3.62
C VAL A 91 6.13 -19.40 -4.43
N GLU A 92 7.18 -19.86 -3.75
CA GLU A 92 8.40 -20.35 -4.38
C GLU A 92 8.27 -21.77 -4.91
N ARG A 93 9.32 -22.25 -5.59
CA ARG A 93 9.35 -23.62 -6.14
C ARG A 93 9.28 -24.72 -5.09
N ASP A 94 9.74 -24.45 -3.88
CA ASP A 94 9.73 -25.37 -2.74
C ASP A 94 8.44 -25.29 -1.92
N GLY A 95 7.51 -24.40 -2.30
CA GLY A 95 6.23 -24.20 -1.60
C GLY A 95 6.29 -23.18 -0.46
N GLN A 96 7.42 -22.52 -0.22
CA GLN A 96 7.48 -21.42 0.75
C GLN A 96 6.67 -20.21 0.26
N VAL A 97 5.99 -19.56 1.20
CA VAL A 97 5.16 -18.38 0.95
C VAL A 97 5.75 -17.18 1.69
N PHE A 98 5.91 -16.05 0.99
CA PHE A 98 6.32 -14.79 1.60
C PHE A 98 5.68 -13.59 0.92
N GLN A 99 5.58 -12.49 1.65
CA GLN A 99 5.21 -11.18 1.11
C GLN A 99 6.39 -10.56 0.36
N ARG A 100 6.11 -10.05 -0.85
CA ARG A 100 7.12 -9.40 -1.70
C ARG A 100 7.00 -7.89 -1.72
N SER A 101 5.78 -7.37 -1.63
CA SER A 101 5.49 -5.95 -1.66
C SER A 101 4.08 -5.68 -1.14
N THR A 102 3.80 -4.42 -0.85
CA THR A 102 2.46 -3.85 -0.65
C THR A 102 2.02 -3.12 -1.91
N TRP A 103 0.71 -2.94 -2.09
CA TRP A 103 0.14 -2.17 -3.20
C TRP A 103 -1.17 -1.53 -2.75
N THR A 104 -1.54 -0.41 -3.36
CA THR A 104 -2.87 0.19 -3.29
C THR A 104 -3.51 0.16 -4.69
N ASP A 105 -4.81 0.38 -4.81
CA ASP A 105 -5.57 0.27 -6.06
C ASP A 105 -5.28 1.37 -7.11
N ASP A 106 -4.19 2.13 -6.93
CA ASP A 106 -3.76 3.29 -7.71
C ASP A 106 -4.85 4.38 -7.86
N SER A 107 -5.98 4.26 -7.18
CA SER A 107 -7.00 5.30 -7.18
C SER A 107 -6.46 6.50 -6.39
N THR A 108 -6.67 7.69 -6.94
CA THR A 108 -6.35 8.92 -6.21
C THR A 108 -7.51 9.14 -5.24
N PRO A 109 -7.30 9.00 -3.92
CA PRO A 109 -8.35 9.22 -2.94
C PRO A 109 -8.83 10.67 -3.03
N GLU A 110 -10.09 10.91 -2.67
CA GLU A 110 -10.57 12.28 -2.57
C GLU A 110 -9.83 13.02 -1.45
N GLN A 111 -9.64 14.33 -1.62
CA GLN A 111 -8.90 15.15 -0.66
C GLN A 111 -9.47 15.06 0.77
N GLU A 112 -10.76 14.80 0.92
CA GLU A 112 -11.47 14.67 2.20
C GLU A 112 -11.26 13.31 2.90
N GLU A 113 -10.71 12.34 2.17
CA GLU A 113 -10.52 10.94 2.56
C GLU A 113 -9.03 10.56 2.71
N LEU A 114 -8.09 11.43 2.35
CA LEU A 114 -6.64 11.20 2.45
C LEU A 114 -6.14 10.65 3.79
N TRP A 115 -6.82 11.00 4.89
CA TRP A 115 -6.48 10.50 6.22
C TRP A 115 -6.59 8.98 6.33
N GLN A 116 -7.42 8.32 5.51
CA GLN A 116 -7.57 6.86 5.51
C GLN A 116 -6.30 6.17 5.06
N ASP A 117 -5.46 6.81 4.23
CA ASP A 117 -4.17 6.26 3.82
C ASP A 117 -3.25 5.99 5.03
N LEU A 118 -3.41 6.72 6.14
CA LEU A 118 -2.64 6.47 7.36
C LEU A 118 -2.87 5.07 7.91
N LEU A 119 -4.08 4.50 7.78
CA LEU A 119 -4.34 3.13 8.24
C LEU A 119 -3.28 2.15 7.74
N PHE A 120 -2.83 2.38 6.52
CA PHE A 120 -1.95 1.48 5.80
C PHE A 120 -0.48 1.78 6.05
N PHE A 121 -0.09 3.06 6.05
CA PHE A 121 1.31 3.48 6.13
C PHE A 121 1.77 3.83 7.55
N TYR A 122 0.88 3.87 8.54
CA TYR A 122 1.23 4.22 9.91
C TYR A 122 2.05 3.14 10.60
N GLY A 123 3.16 3.53 11.24
CA GLY A 123 4.05 2.65 11.97
C GLY A 123 4.95 1.81 11.07
N GLU A 124 4.60 0.54 10.87
CA GLU A 124 5.39 -0.44 10.13
C GLU A 124 4.84 -0.71 8.72
N GLU A 125 5.62 -1.38 7.87
CA GLU A 125 5.17 -1.83 6.55
C GLU A 125 3.92 -2.70 6.68
N TYR A 126 2.91 -2.46 5.83
CA TYR A 126 1.67 -3.22 5.86
C TYR A 126 1.92 -4.71 5.58
N THR A 127 1.40 -5.57 6.44
CA THR A 127 1.32 -7.02 6.25
C THR A 127 -0.10 -7.47 6.57
N LEU A 128 -0.50 -8.67 6.11
CA LEU A 128 -1.84 -9.18 6.39
C LEU A 128 -2.10 -9.36 7.90
N ASP A 129 -1.07 -9.66 8.69
CA ASP A 129 -1.13 -9.80 10.15
C ASP A 129 -0.94 -8.47 10.91
N LYS A 130 -0.74 -7.35 10.20
CA LYS A 130 -0.60 -6.04 10.83
C LYS A 130 -1.91 -5.66 11.52
N GLN A 131 -1.83 -5.42 12.82
CA GLN A 131 -2.91 -4.78 13.54
C GLN A 131 -3.03 -3.32 13.06
N LEU A 132 -4.16 -3.00 12.41
CA LEU A 132 -4.43 -1.64 11.98
C LEU A 132 -4.66 -0.73 13.19
N PRO A 133 -4.17 0.53 13.16
CA PRO A 133 -4.49 1.49 14.20
C PRO A 133 -5.98 1.83 14.17
N GLU A 134 -6.55 2.13 15.32
CA GLU A 134 -7.88 2.73 15.40
C GLU A 134 -7.75 4.20 15.00
N LEU A 135 -8.18 4.55 13.80
CA LEU A 135 -8.16 5.92 13.29
C LEU A 135 -9.56 6.51 13.29
N LYS A 136 -9.70 7.71 13.85
CA LYS A 136 -10.94 8.48 13.83
C LYS A 136 -10.66 9.90 13.37
N LYS A 137 -11.31 10.31 12.27
CA LYS A 137 -11.30 11.71 11.86
C LYS A 137 -12.16 12.55 12.81
N VAL A 138 -11.56 13.58 13.39
CA VAL A 138 -12.22 14.51 14.32
C VAL A 138 -12.65 15.77 13.59
N ASP A 139 -11.73 16.41 12.88
CA ASP A 139 -11.98 17.65 12.13
C ASP A 139 -11.01 17.79 10.96
N GLN A 140 -11.28 18.73 10.04
CA GLN A 140 -10.43 18.97 8.88
C GLN A 140 -10.37 20.44 8.46
N TYR A 141 -9.23 20.82 7.89
CA TYR A 141 -9.01 22.09 7.20
C TYR A 141 -8.50 21.82 5.79
N ILE A 142 -9.11 22.47 4.80
CA ILE A 142 -8.71 22.40 3.39
C ILE A 142 -8.56 23.82 2.86
N ASP A 143 -7.38 24.14 2.34
CA ASP A 143 -7.10 25.40 1.65
C ASP A 143 -6.21 25.17 0.44
N GLY A 144 -6.83 25.17 -0.74
CA GLY A 144 -6.16 24.82 -1.99
C GLY A 144 -5.58 23.41 -1.92
N LYS A 145 -4.26 23.30 -2.02
CA LYS A 145 -3.53 22.02 -1.97
C LYS A 145 -3.24 21.54 -0.55
N LEU A 146 -3.30 22.42 0.45
CA LEU A 146 -2.99 22.07 1.82
C LEU A 146 -4.24 21.45 2.46
N THR A 147 -4.06 20.25 3.03
CA THR A 147 -5.09 19.58 3.81
C THR A 147 -4.51 19.24 5.17
N VAL A 148 -5.28 19.51 6.23
CA VAL A 148 -4.88 19.21 7.60
C VAL A 148 -6.03 18.48 8.28
N PHE A 149 -5.75 17.34 8.88
CA PHE A 149 -6.72 16.57 9.65
C PHE A 149 -6.35 16.59 11.13
N ALA A 150 -7.35 16.84 11.98
CA ALA A 150 -7.30 16.43 13.38
C ALA A 150 -7.83 15.00 13.46
N LEU A 151 -7.02 14.12 14.05
CA LEU A 151 -7.28 12.68 14.13
C LEU A 151 -7.11 12.19 15.57
N ASP A 152 -7.85 11.16 15.94
CA ASP A 152 -7.49 10.30 17.07
C ASP A 152 -6.86 9.02 16.48
N ILE A 153 -5.63 8.69 16.87
CA ILE A 153 -4.92 7.47 16.48
C ILE A 153 -4.69 6.64 17.75
N ASN A 154 -5.39 5.51 17.89
CA ASN A 154 -5.34 4.67 19.10
C ASN A 154 -5.59 5.48 20.40
N ASP A 155 -6.65 6.30 20.41
CA ASP A 155 -7.01 7.22 21.51
C ASP A 155 -5.94 8.29 21.82
N GLN A 156 -5.07 8.63 20.86
CA GLN A 156 -4.09 9.71 21.00
C GLN A 156 -4.36 10.82 19.99
N PRO A 157 -4.32 12.10 20.41
CA PRO A 157 -4.56 13.21 19.51
C PRO A 157 -3.42 13.35 18.51
N ALA A 158 -3.75 13.54 17.24
CA ALA A 158 -2.79 13.67 16.16
C ALA A 158 -3.22 14.73 15.14
N ILE A 159 -2.22 15.36 14.49
CA ILE A 159 -2.43 16.18 13.30
C ILE A 159 -1.68 15.57 12.14
N ALA A 160 -2.40 15.31 11.04
CA ALA A 160 -1.83 14.88 9.78
C ALA A 160 -1.95 15.99 8.74
N VAL A 161 -0.84 16.33 8.10
CA VAL A 161 -0.76 17.38 7.07
C VAL A 161 -0.44 16.74 5.73
N TYR A 162 -1.24 17.06 4.73
CA TYR A 162 -1.12 16.56 3.37
C TYR A 162 -0.99 17.70 2.37
N GLU A 163 -0.24 17.42 1.30
CA GLU A 163 -0.37 18.14 0.04
C GLU A 163 -1.23 17.30 -0.90
N TYR A 164 -2.19 17.96 -1.57
CA TYR A 164 -3.09 17.34 -2.54
C TYR A 164 -3.16 18.17 -3.81
N ASP A 165 -2.90 17.53 -4.93
CA ASP A 165 -3.07 18.03 -6.28
C ASP A 165 -3.77 16.96 -7.13
N GLN A 166 -4.39 17.35 -8.24
CA GLN A 166 -5.13 16.45 -9.14
C GLN A 166 -4.29 15.29 -9.70
N ASN A 167 -2.96 15.37 -9.61
CA ASN A 167 -2.03 14.37 -10.13
C ASN A 167 -1.17 13.70 -9.05
N SER A 168 -1.25 14.16 -7.80
CA SER A 168 -0.39 13.67 -6.72
C SER A 168 -0.90 14.11 -5.37
N TYR A 169 -0.74 13.25 -4.38
CA TYR A 169 -0.93 13.60 -2.98
C TYR A 169 0.21 13.01 -2.16
N GLY A 170 0.37 13.51 -0.94
CA GLY A 170 1.35 12.95 -0.01
C GLY A 170 1.23 13.52 1.39
N LEU A 171 1.48 12.65 2.37
CA LEU A 171 1.65 13.04 3.76
C LEU A 171 2.93 13.87 3.87
N LEU A 172 2.79 15.14 4.25
CA LEU A 172 3.90 16.04 4.51
C LEU A 172 4.45 15.87 5.93
N ALA A 173 3.54 15.71 6.90
CA ALA A 173 3.90 15.56 8.30
C ALA A 173 2.77 14.90 9.09
N LEU A 174 3.15 14.19 10.14
CA LEU A 174 2.27 13.62 11.14
C LEU A 174 2.88 13.93 12.51
N GLU A 175 2.11 14.57 13.38
CA GLU A 175 2.50 14.85 14.76
C GLU A 175 1.47 14.24 15.70
N GLU A 176 1.96 13.54 16.72
CA GLU A 176 1.16 12.76 17.66
C GLU A 176 1.47 13.21 19.10
N GLY A 177 0.42 13.32 19.90
CA GLY A 177 0.50 13.66 21.31
C GLY A 177 0.24 12.44 22.17
N GLN A 178 0.37 12.57 23.48
CA GLN A 178 -0.16 11.55 24.37
C GLN A 178 -1.66 11.77 24.57
N LYS A 179 -2.32 10.72 25.05
CA LYS A 179 -3.71 10.81 25.47
C LYS A 179 -3.90 11.95 26.47
N ASP A 180 -5.03 12.66 26.35
CA ASP A 180 -5.37 13.81 27.19
C ASP A 180 -4.39 14.99 27.03
N GLU A 181 -3.64 15.07 25.92
CA GLU A 181 -2.76 16.20 25.60
C GLU A 181 -3.26 17.01 24.38
N PHE A 182 -2.39 17.90 23.87
CA PHE A 182 -2.61 18.63 22.64
C PHE A 182 -1.39 18.49 21.73
N VAL A 183 -1.61 18.63 20.44
CA VAL A 183 -0.60 18.62 19.40
C VAL A 183 -0.66 19.91 18.61
N GLN A 184 0.49 20.32 18.08
CA GLN A 184 0.61 21.53 17.29
C GLN A 184 1.64 21.38 16.18
N ILE A 185 1.31 21.87 14.99
CA ILE A 185 2.18 21.79 13.82
C ILE A 185 2.07 23.06 12.96
N GLU A 186 3.21 23.57 12.50
CA GLU A 186 3.25 24.71 11.59
C GLU A 186 3.34 24.24 10.14
N SER A 187 2.41 24.68 9.29
CA SER A 187 2.43 24.41 7.85
C SER A 187 1.75 25.52 7.07
N GLY A 188 2.23 25.84 5.87
CA GLY A 188 1.64 26.89 5.02
C GLY A 188 1.61 28.28 5.67
N GLY A 189 2.49 28.57 6.63
CA GLY A 189 2.51 29.84 7.39
C GLY A 189 1.40 29.96 8.44
N GLN A 190 0.74 28.85 8.78
CA GLN A 190 -0.30 28.76 9.80
C GLN A 190 0.12 27.74 10.86
N LEU A 191 -0.24 28.00 12.12
CA LEU A 191 -0.10 27.05 13.20
C LEU A 191 -1.44 26.33 13.39
N PHE A 192 -1.41 25.01 13.23
CA PHE A 192 -2.54 24.13 13.47
C PHE A 192 -2.39 23.49 14.84
N ILE A 193 -3.48 23.44 15.59
CA ILE A 193 -3.49 22.89 16.94
C ILE A 193 -4.71 22.00 17.09
N TYR A 194 -4.52 20.85 17.71
CA TYR A 194 -5.61 19.96 18.08
C TYR A 194 -5.41 19.57 19.54
N ALA A 195 -6.43 19.82 20.35
CA ALA A 195 -6.46 19.43 21.75
C ALA A 195 -7.56 18.40 21.94
N ASP A 196 -7.22 17.31 22.63
CA ASP A 196 -8.16 16.25 22.99
C ASP A 196 -9.41 16.86 23.65
N GLU A 197 -10.58 16.26 23.42
CA GLU A 197 -11.81 16.69 24.07
C GLU A 197 -11.72 16.56 25.59
N ASP A 198 -10.98 15.55 26.07
CA ASP A 198 -10.86 15.17 27.48
C ASP A 198 -9.69 15.86 28.22
N ILE A 199 -8.86 16.67 27.53
CA ILE A 199 -7.75 17.41 28.16
C ILE A 199 -8.26 18.26 29.35
N GLU A 200 -7.56 18.26 30.49
CA GLU A 200 -7.99 19.07 31.64
C GLU A 200 -7.66 20.56 31.45
N GLU A 201 -6.53 20.84 30.79
CA GLU A 201 -6.06 22.19 30.52
C GLU A 201 -7.05 23.00 29.68
N ASN A 202 -7.19 24.27 30.05
CA ASN A 202 -7.99 25.24 29.30
C ASN A 202 -7.11 26.26 28.58
N LYS A 203 -5.80 26.22 28.82
CA LYS A 203 -4.82 27.08 28.19
C LYS A 203 -3.58 26.29 27.82
N ILE A 204 -3.07 26.54 26.63
CA ILE A 204 -1.88 25.89 26.10
C ILE A 204 -0.87 26.94 25.63
N ASP A 205 0.40 26.61 25.77
CA ASP A 205 1.48 27.43 25.26
C ASP A 205 1.64 27.15 23.75
N LEU A 206 1.54 28.22 22.97
CA LEU A 206 1.64 28.16 21.52
C LEU A 206 3.10 28.06 21.07
N LEU A 207 3.34 27.24 20.06
CA LEU A 207 4.60 27.27 19.33
C LEU A 207 4.87 28.70 18.85
N ASN A 208 6.04 29.25 19.16
CA ASN A 208 6.49 30.58 18.74
C ASN A 208 5.65 31.79 19.24
N SER A 209 4.86 31.65 20.32
CA SER A 209 4.16 32.77 20.97
C SER A 209 4.33 32.76 22.48
N ASN A 210 4.41 33.95 23.08
CA ASN A 210 4.48 34.13 24.54
C ASN A 210 3.08 34.24 25.19
N ASP A 211 2.04 34.37 24.38
CA ASP A 211 0.67 34.47 24.86
C ASP A 211 0.00 33.09 24.76
N PRO A 212 -0.43 32.48 25.88
CA PRO A 212 -1.11 31.20 25.86
C PRO A 212 -2.49 31.33 25.23
N LEU A 213 -2.89 30.30 24.48
CA LEU A 213 -4.20 30.23 23.84
C LEU A 213 -5.21 29.60 24.79
N ASN A 214 -6.39 30.20 24.94
CA ASN A 214 -7.52 29.57 25.65
C ASN A 214 -8.26 28.61 24.70
N ILE A 215 -8.32 27.34 25.07
CA ILE A 215 -8.91 26.26 24.27
C ILE A 215 -10.23 25.73 24.83
N SER A 216 -10.78 26.32 25.90
CA SER A 216 -11.96 25.79 26.63
C SER A 216 -13.15 25.44 25.72
N ASP A 217 -13.43 26.27 24.71
CA ASP A 217 -14.54 26.10 23.77
C ASP A 217 -14.13 25.45 22.43
N GLN A 218 -12.86 25.04 22.31
CA GLN A 218 -12.24 24.56 21.08
C GLN A 218 -11.62 23.17 21.19
N LYS A 219 -11.74 22.51 22.35
CA LYS A 219 -11.38 21.10 22.53
C LYS A 219 -12.16 20.22 21.54
N GLY A 220 -11.53 19.15 21.06
CA GLY A 220 -12.14 18.26 20.07
C GLY A 220 -12.29 18.88 18.67
N LYS A 221 -11.56 19.96 18.35
CA LYS A 221 -11.60 20.64 17.05
C LYS A 221 -10.23 21.06 16.59
N LEU A 222 -10.08 21.22 15.27
CA LEU A 222 -8.86 21.77 14.69
C LEU A 222 -8.88 23.30 14.83
N ILE A 223 -7.88 23.83 15.51
CA ILE A 223 -7.70 25.26 15.73
C ILE A 223 -6.66 25.79 14.76
N ILE A 224 -6.98 26.90 14.10
CA ILE A 224 -6.11 27.55 13.13
C ILE A 224 -5.66 28.89 13.70
N HIS A 225 -4.38 28.98 14.05
CA HIS A 225 -3.76 30.21 14.51
C HIS A 225 -2.90 30.79 13.39
N LYS A 226 -3.29 31.97 12.90
CA LYS A 226 -2.47 32.71 11.93
C LYS A 226 -1.30 33.32 12.68
N ASN A 227 -0.08 32.95 12.33
CA ASN A 227 1.10 33.68 12.81
C ASN A 227 0.95 35.14 12.39
N LYS A 228 1.05 36.07 13.36
CA LYS A 228 1.20 37.48 13.04
C LYS A 228 2.51 37.59 12.28
N GLU A 229 2.44 37.89 10.99
CA GLU A 229 3.61 38.20 10.17
C GLU A 229 4.50 39.17 10.97
N GLY A 230 5.77 38.78 11.15
CA GLY A 230 6.83 39.68 11.58
C GLY A 230 7.28 40.57 10.42
#